data_AF-A0A2N7DTU2-F1
#
_entry.id   AF-A0A2N7DTU2-F1
#
_cell.length_a   1.000
_cell.length_b   1.000
_cell.length_c   1.000
_cell.angle_alpha   90.00
_cell.angle_beta   90.00
_cell.angle_gamma   90.00
#
_symmetry.space_group_name_H-M   'P 1'
#
loop_
_entity.id
_entity.type
_entity.pdbx_description
1 polymer ?
#
loop_
_entity_poly.entity_id
_entity_poly.type
_entity_poly.pdbx_seq_one_letter_code
_entity_poly.pdbx_strand_id
1 'polypeptide(L)'
;MTTTHPVEVRLEKQFDHWRLVYVTDFAFHGHDSLELIKDIDICFNSKQVYSSIGGWINHDEGAELIELFSDNFTSYHHMDVYQVQIALD
;
A
#
# COMPACT_ATOMS: atom_id res chain seq x y z
N MET A 1 5.97 14.06 14.53
CA MET A 1 6.26 12.61 14.58
C MET A 1 5.62 12.03 13.33
N THR A 2 6.40 11.70 12.30
CA THR A 2 5.87 10.95 11.15
C THR A 2 5.85 9.49 11.57
N THR A 3 4.68 9.00 11.98
CA THR A 3 4.46 7.57 12.19
C THR A 3 4.55 6.90 10.83
N THR A 4 5.49 5.97 10.65
CA THR A 4 5.53 5.19 9.42
C THR A 4 4.28 4.31 9.33
N HIS A 5 3.62 4.35 8.18
CA HIS A 5 2.43 3.57 7.90
C HIS A 5 2.80 2.09 7.70
N PRO A 6 2.07 1.14 8.31
CA PRO A 6 2.19 -0.27 7.95
C PRO A 6 1.80 -0.46 6.48
N VAL A 7 2.56 -1.30 5.76
CA VAL A 7 2.27 -1.66 4.37
C VAL A 7 2.10 -3.17 4.27
N GLU A 8 1.04 -3.62 3.61
CA GLU A 8 0.84 -5.02 3.25
C GLU A 8 1.02 -5.21 1.75
N VAL A 9 1.78 -6.25 1.37
CA VAL A 9 2.00 -6.63 -0.03
C VAL A 9 1.59 -8.09 -0.19
N ARG A 10 0.59 -8.35 -1.04
CA ARG A 10 0.17 -9.72 -1.36
C ARG A 10 0.71 -10.14 -2.71
N LEU A 11 1.36 -11.31 -2.72
CA LEU A 11 1.85 -11.99 -3.91
C LEU A 11 1.12 -13.32 -4.08
N GLU A 12 0.82 -13.70 -5.31
CA GLU A 12 0.28 -15.01 -5.66
C GLU A 12 1.16 -15.69 -6.69
N LYS A 13 1.46 -16.98 -6.47
CA LYS A 13 2.19 -17.78 -7.44
C LYS A 13 1.26 -18.22 -8.56
N GLN A 14 1.61 -17.89 -9.80
CA GLN A 14 0.94 -18.35 -11.02
C GLN A 14 1.96 -19.06 -11.91
N PHE A 15 1.84 -20.38 -12.02
CA PHE A 15 2.81 -21.25 -12.69
C PHE A 15 4.23 -20.98 -12.14
N ASP A 16 5.13 -20.51 -13.00
CA ASP A 16 6.53 -20.22 -12.68
C ASP A 16 6.78 -18.75 -12.29
N HIS A 17 5.74 -17.93 -12.17
CA HIS A 17 5.84 -16.50 -11.88
C HIS A 17 5.11 -16.12 -10.59
N TRP A 18 5.55 -15.03 -9.96
CA TRP A 18 4.84 -14.38 -8.87
C TRP A 18 4.15 -13.13 -9.41
N ARG A 19 2.89 -12.93 -9.02
CA ARG A 19 2.10 -11.76 -9.39
C ARG A 19 1.76 -10.96 -8.15
N LEU A 20 1.93 -9.64 -8.23
CA LEU A 20 1.36 -8.70 -7.25
C LEU A 20 -0.16 -8.72 -7.33
N VAL A 21 -0.80 -8.91 -6.18
CA VAL A 21 -2.27 -8.94 -6.05
C VAL A 21 -2.75 -7.58 -5.61
N TYR A 22 -2.18 -7.05 -4.53
CA TYR A 22 -2.35 -5.69 -4.07
C TYR A 22 -1.14 -5.21 -3.27
N VAL A 23 -1.04 -3.89 -3.14
CA VAL A 23 -0.23 -3.20 -2.14
C VAL A 23 -1.14 -2.23 -1.41
N THR A 24 -1.19 -2.31 -0.08
CA THR A 24 -2.05 -1.48 0.76
C THR A 24 -1.23 -0.77 1.83
N ASP A 25 -1.32 0.55 1.86
CA ASP A 25 -0.79 1.41 2.91
C ASP A 25 -1.89 1.68 3.95
N PHE A 26 -1.55 1.54 5.24
CA PHE A 26 -2.51 1.71 6.32
C PHE A 26 -2.16 2.89 7.22
N ALA A 27 -3.17 3.66 7.62
CA ALA A 27 -3.02 4.76 8.55
C ALA A 27 -4.01 4.64 9.72
N PHE A 28 -3.60 5.12 10.90
CA PHE A 28 -4.50 5.25 12.03
C PHE A 28 -5.31 6.54 11.90
N HIS A 29 -6.64 6.42 11.84
CA HIS A 29 -7.56 7.55 11.81
C HIS A 29 -8.52 7.53 12.99
N GLY A 30 -8.92 8.71 13.46
CA GLY A 30 -9.83 8.88 14.59
C GLY A 30 -9.28 9.86 15.63
N HIS A 31 -10.18 10.45 16.43
CA HIS A 31 -9.79 11.36 17.52
C HIS A 31 -9.78 10.65 18.88
N ASP A 32 -10.89 9.98 19.21
CA ASP A 32 -11.06 9.31 20.51
C ASP A 32 -10.73 7.80 20.45
N SER A 33 -10.88 7.19 19.28
CA SER A 33 -10.53 5.79 19.01
C SER A 33 -9.82 5.71 17.66
N LEU A 34 -8.51 5.46 17.70
CA LEU A 34 -7.71 5.28 16.49
C LEU A 34 -8.01 3.91 15.88
N GLU A 35 -8.55 3.90 14.66
CA GLU A 35 -8.77 2.71 13.86
C GLU A 35 -7.74 2.65 12.73
N LEU A 36 -7.22 1.45 12.47
CA LEU A 36 -6.33 1.23 11.34
C LEU A 36 -7.19 1.06 10.08
N ILE A 37 -7.05 1.99 9.14
CA ILE A 37 -7.79 1.96 7.88
C ILE A 37 -6.83 1.87 6.69
N LYS A 38 -7.38 1.50 5.52
CA LYS A 38 -6.66 1.63 4.25
C LYS A 38 -6.54 3.11 3.90
N ASP A 39 -5.31 3.62 3.86
CA ASP A 39 -5.06 4.97 3.40
C ASP A 39 -4.88 5.00 1.88
N ILE A 40 -4.07 4.10 1.33
CA ILE A 40 -3.91 3.87 -0.11
C ILE A 40 -4.05 2.37 -0.39
N ASP A 41 -4.82 1.99 -1.41
CA ASP A 41 -4.98 0.59 -1.84
C ASP A 41 -4.78 0.48 -3.35
N ILE A 42 -3.66 -0.12 -3.77
CA ILE A 42 -3.32 -0.37 -5.18
C ILE A 42 -3.67 -1.82 -5.50
N CYS A 43 -4.82 -2.04 -6.14
CA CYS A 43 -5.30 -3.37 -6.47
C CYS A 43 -4.95 -3.72 -7.94
N PHE A 44 -3.96 -4.60 -8.12
CA PHE A 44 -3.51 -5.05 -9.44
C PHE A 44 -4.53 -5.96 -10.13
N ASN A 45 -5.37 -6.65 -9.36
CA ASN A 45 -6.43 -7.51 -9.89
C ASN A 45 -7.54 -6.72 -10.58
N SER A 46 -8.06 -5.68 -9.92
CA SER A 46 -9.12 -4.84 -10.48
C SER A 46 -8.58 -3.67 -11.31
N LYS A 47 -7.27 -3.40 -11.24
CA LYS A 47 -6.61 -2.22 -11.84
C LYS A 47 -7.21 -0.92 -11.34
N GLN A 48 -7.46 -0.84 -10.03
CA GLN A 48 -8.02 0.33 -9.37
C GLN A 48 -7.12 0.76 -8.23
N VAL A 49 -7.11 2.07 -8.00
CA VAL A 49 -6.43 2.69 -6.87
C VAL A 49 -7.48 3.39 -6.00
N TYR A 50 -7.41 3.18 -4.70
CA TYR A 50 -8.22 3.87 -3.70
C TYR A 50 -7.34 4.73 -2.80
N SER A 51 -7.84 5.89 -2.40
CA SER A 51 -7.29 6.73 -1.35
C SER A 51 -8.37 7.07 -0.32
N SER A 52 -8.01 7.13 0.96
CA SER A 52 -8.93 7.56 2.03
C SER A 52 -9.40 9.01 1.86
N ILE A 53 -8.60 9.86 1.21
CA ILE A 53 -8.89 11.28 0.96
C ILE A 53 -9.73 11.46 -0.31
N GLY A 54 -9.40 10.73 -1.38
CA GLY A 54 -9.96 10.92 -2.72
C GLY A 54 -11.00 9.87 -3.15
N GLY A 55 -11.15 8.77 -2.42
CA GLY A 55 -11.94 7.63 -2.86
C GLY A 55 -11.25 6.87 -4.00
N TRP A 56 -12.03 6.40 -4.98
CA TRP A 56 -11.50 5.71 -6.17
C TRP A 56 -10.88 6.72 -7.14
N ILE A 57 -9.59 6.54 -7.40
CA ILE A 57 -8.79 7.46 -8.21
C ILE A 57 -8.91 7.10 -9.70
N ASN A 58 -8.89 8.12 -10.55
CA ASN A 58 -8.87 7.90 -11.99
C ASN A 58 -7.51 7.36 -12.46
N HIS A 59 -7.40 6.96 -13.72
CA HIS A 59 -6.20 6.28 -14.22
C HIS A 59 -4.94 7.16 -14.16
N ASP A 60 -5.04 8.43 -14.58
CA ASP A 60 -3.88 9.30 -14.73
C ASP A 60 -3.34 9.73 -13.35
N GLU A 61 -4.23 10.16 -12.45
CA GLU A 61 -3.89 10.46 -11.05
C GLU A 61 -3.41 9.20 -10.31
N GLY A 62 -3.97 8.03 -10.65
CA GLY A 62 -3.58 6.76 -10.06
C GLY A 62 -2.14 6.40 -10.43
N ALA A 63 -1.71 6.66 -11.67
CA ALA A 63 -0.34 6.42 -12.09
C ALA A 63 0.66 7.30 -11.32
N GLU A 64 0.36 8.59 -11.17
CA GLU A 64 1.19 9.52 -10.38
C GLU A 64 1.26 9.10 -8.90
N LEU A 65 0.13 8.68 -8.31
CA LEU A 65 0.09 8.21 -6.94
C LEU A 65 0.89 6.92 -6.73
N ILE A 66 0.83 5.98 -7.68
CA ILE A 66 1.61 4.74 -7.63
C ILE A 66 3.12 5.04 -7.69
N GLU A 67 3.54 5.97 -8.55
CA GLU A 67 4.95 6.38 -8.66
C GLU A 67 5.44 6.99 -7.34
N LEU A 68 4.72 8.00 -6.83
CA LEU A 68 5.07 8.66 -5.58
C LEU A 68 5.07 7.70 -4.38
N PHE A 69 4.06 6.83 -4.29
CA PHE A 69 3.99 5.81 -3.25
C PHE A 69 5.20 4.86 -3.33
N SER A 70 5.52 4.36 -4.52
CA SER A 70 6.59 3.38 -4.73
C SER A 70 7.97 3.95 -4.38
N ASP A 71 8.22 5.21 -4.76
CA ASP A 71 9.46 5.92 -4.44
C ASP A 71 9.65 6.10 -2.93
N ASN A 72 8.59 6.56 -2.25
CA ASN A 72 8.60 6.74 -0.80
C ASN A 72 8.77 5.41 -0.06
N PHE A 73 7.95 4.41 -0.41
CA PHE A 73 8.01 3.08 0.19
C PHE A 73 9.40 2.45 0.08
N THR A 74 9.99 2.50 -1.12
CA THR A 74 11.33 1.95 -1.37
C THR A 74 12.41 2.73 -0.63
N SER A 75 12.29 4.06 -0.55
CA SER A 75 13.21 4.89 0.21
C SER A 75 13.17 4.59 1.71
N TYR A 76 11.98 4.45 2.29
CA TYR A 76 11.81 4.08 3.71
C TYR A 76 12.32 2.67 4.00
N HIS A 77 12.15 1.74 3.07
CA HIS A 77 12.75 0.41 3.18
C HIS A 77 14.28 0.48 3.16
N HIS A 78 14.89 1.23 2.24
CA HIS A 78 16.35 1.42 2.21
C HIS A 78 16.92 2.13 3.44
N MET A 79 16.08 2.86 4.17
CA MET A 79 16.43 3.50 5.45
C MET A 79 16.20 2.58 6.66
N ASP A 80 15.90 1.29 6.45
CA ASP A 80 15.61 0.30 7.50
C ASP A 80 14.45 0.70 8.43
N VAL A 81 13.46 1.46 7.91
CA VAL A 81 12.32 1.89 8.71
C VAL A 81 11.32 0.75 8.99
N TYR A 82 11.24 -0.21 8.08
CA TYR A 82 10.29 -1.33 8.19
C TYR A 82 10.91 -2.56 8.85
N GLN A 83 10.17 -3.13 9.81
CA GLN A 83 10.37 -4.52 10.20
C GLN A 83 9.51 -5.43 9.30
N VAL A 84 10.15 -6.24 8.46
CA VAL A 84 9.46 -7.09 7.48
C VAL A 84 9.07 -8.44 8.08
N GLN A 85 7.83 -8.86 7.84
CA GLN A 85 7.33 -10.20 8.15
C GLN A 85 6.77 -10.84 6.86
N ILE A 86 7.03 -12.13 6.68
CA ILE A 86 6.54 -12.90 5.54
C ILE A 86 5.69 -14.04 6.08
N ALA A 87 4.47 -14.16 5.58
CA ALA A 87 3.55 -15.25 5.86
C ALA A 87 3.20 -15.99 4.57
N LEU A 88 2.95 -17.30 4.71
CA LEU A 88 2.38 -18.13 3.66
C LEU A 88 1.01 -18.59 4.17
N ASP A 89 -0.02 -18.46 3.34
CA ASP A 89 -1.35 -19.01 3.59
C ASP A 89 -1.35 -20.54 3.45
#